data_AF-A0JQM2-F1
#
_entry.id   AF-A0JQM2-F1
#
_cell.length_a   1.000
_cell.length_b   1.000
_cell.length_c   1.000
_cell.angle_alpha   90.00
_cell.angle_beta   90.00
_cell.angle_gamma   90.00
#
_symmetry.space_group_name_H-M   'P 1'
#
loop_
_entity.id
_entity.type
_entity.pdbx_description
1 polymer ?
#
loop_
_entity_poly.entity_id
_entity_poly.type
_entity_poly.pdbx_seq_one_letter_code
_entity_poly.pdbx_strand_id
1 'polypeptide(L)'
;MPQVAKSAMMHLYEGNPNNLTKKEIYKRKKNEEKLKVSSNNLNPPSWLEPGAKKNFKRIVELMEPTGILSEVDVDILAVYCDTYYDYLSYKRKIRKTGNLIEGKVNPLIREKRNAAAALTKYANMLGLTPSARASLAIHLDDESDDDDDF
;
A
#
# COMPACT_ATOMS: atom_id res chain seq x y z
N MET A 1 21.65 -10.38 5.07
CA MET A 1 20.78 -9.62 4.15
C MET A 1 21.23 -8.17 4.17
N PRO A 2 21.30 -7.46 3.03
CA PRO A 2 21.53 -6.02 3.05
C PRO A 2 20.38 -5.34 3.80
N GLN A 3 20.72 -4.43 4.71
CA GLN A 3 19.74 -3.67 5.48
C GLN A 3 18.96 -2.75 4.53
N VAL A 4 17.63 -2.69 4.66
CA VAL A 4 16.79 -1.77 3.89
C VAL A 4 17.20 -0.34 4.25
N ALA A 5 17.45 0.49 3.24
CA ALA A 5 17.80 1.89 3.45
C ALA A 5 16.65 2.62 4.15
N LYS A 6 16.97 3.32 5.25
CA LYS A 6 16.02 4.10 6.03
C LYS A 6 16.03 5.57 5.57
N SER A 7 14.90 6.26 5.75
CA SER A 7 14.79 7.69 5.44
C SER A 7 15.77 8.52 6.28
N ALA A 8 16.09 9.73 5.82
CA ALA A 8 16.93 10.67 6.55
C ALA A 8 16.38 10.97 7.95
N MET A 9 15.05 11.08 8.07
CA MET A 9 14.35 11.31 9.34
C MET A 9 14.49 10.13 10.31
N MET A 10 14.28 8.90 9.84
CA MET A 10 14.48 7.70 10.67
C MET A 10 15.91 7.57 11.17
N HIS A 11 16.86 7.92 10.30
CA HIS A 11 18.27 7.89 10.65
C HIS A 11 18.59 8.86 11.80
N LEU A 12 17.93 10.02 11.84
CA LEU A 12 18.03 10.98 12.94
C LEU A 12 17.33 10.48 14.22
N TYR A 13 16.11 9.96 14.10
CA TYR A 13 15.33 9.43 15.23
C TYR A 13 16.06 8.29 15.97
N GLU A 14 16.78 7.44 15.24
CA GLU A 14 17.60 6.37 15.81
C GLU A 14 18.93 6.84 16.42
N GLY A 15 19.15 8.15 16.54
CA GLY A 15 20.36 8.74 17.11
C GLY A 15 21.58 8.69 16.19
N ASN A 16 21.37 8.72 14.86
CA ASN A 16 22.42 8.72 13.85
C ASN A 16 23.39 7.52 13.97
N PRO A 17 22.90 6.26 13.90
CA PRO A 17 23.70 5.07 14.20
C PRO A 17 24.91 4.86 13.27
N ASN A 18 24.90 5.47 12.08
CA ASN A 18 26.01 5.41 11.12
C ASN A 18 26.89 6.68 11.14
N ASN A 19 26.75 7.56 12.14
CA ASN A 19 27.53 8.80 12.29
C ASN A 19 27.62 9.63 11.01
N LEU A 20 26.51 9.74 10.28
CA LEU A 20 26.42 10.57 9.07
C LEU A 20 26.61 12.03 9.43
N THR A 21 27.29 12.75 8.56
CA THR A 21 27.46 14.20 8.67
C THR A 21 26.15 14.93 8.35
N LYS A 22 26.01 16.16 8.87
CA LYS A 22 24.87 17.04 8.53
C LYS A 22 24.68 17.17 7.01
N LYS A 23 25.77 17.26 6.25
CA LYS A 23 25.75 17.35 4.77
C LYS A 23 25.17 16.09 4.12
N GLU A 24 25.48 14.90 4.64
CA GLU A 24 24.97 13.63 4.11
C GLU A 24 23.49 13.44 4.43
N ILE A 25 23.06 13.79 5.64
CA ILE A 25 21.65 13.77 6.06
C ILE A 25 20.83 14.73 5.21
N TYR A 26 21.30 15.97 5.03
CA TYR A 26 20.66 16.96 4.17
C TYR A 26 20.57 16.49 2.71
N LYS A 27 21.66 15.90 2.18
CA LYS A 27 21.66 15.33 0.83
C LYS A 27 20.64 14.19 0.69
N ARG A 28 20.48 13.34 1.71
CA ARG A 28 19.45 12.27 1.71
C ARG A 28 18.04 12.85 1.74
N LYS A 29 17.74 13.77 2.67
CA LYS A 29 16.44 14.46 2.75
C LYS A 29 16.07 15.09 1.40
N LYS A 30 16.99 15.84 0.78
CA LYS A 30 16.79 16.44 -0.54
C LYS A 30 16.59 15.42 -1.66
N ASN A 31 17.23 14.25 -1.59
CA ASN A 31 17.02 13.19 -2.56
C ASN A 31 15.66 12.51 -2.36
N GLU A 32 15.21 12.31 -1.12
CA GLU A 32 13.89 11.78 -0.80
C GLU A 32 12.77 12.73 -1.27
N GLU A 33 12.92 14.03 -1.04
CA GLU A 33 11.99 15.05 -1.54
C GLU A 33 11.85 15.04 -3.07
N LYS A 34 12.95 14.82 -3.81
CA LYS A 34 12.91 14.69 -5.27
C LYS A 34 12.18 13.44 -5.76
N LEU A 35 12.05 12.44 -4.91
CA LEU A 35 11.35 11.19 -5.21
C LEU A 35 9.88 11.23 -4.79
N LYS A 36 9.40 12.30 -4.14
CA LYS A 36 7.98 12.48 -3.83
C LYS A 36 7.18 12.53 -5.14
N VAL A 37 6.19 11.66 -5.24
CA VAL A 37 5.25 11.61 -6.36
C VAL A 37 3.99 12.37 -5.97
N SER A 38 3.35 13.03 -6.94
CA SER A 38 2.12 13.77 -6.69
C SER A 38 0.96 12.82 -6.37
N SER A 39 -0.03 13.30 -5.62
CA SER A 39 -1.25 12.57 -5.25
C SER A 39 -2.51 13.19 -5.88
N ASN A 40 -2.34 14.05 -6.89
CA ASN A 40 -3.42 14.86 -7.45
C ASN A 40 -4.39 14.04 -8.33
N ASN A 41 -3.92 12.96 -8.96
CA ASN A 41 -4.70 12.18 -9.91
C ASN A 41 -4.91 10.72 -9.46
N LEU A 42 -5.59 10.52 -8.34
CA LEU A 42 -5.97 9.19 -7.84
C LEU A 42 -7.33 8.74 -8.41
N ASN A 43 -7.39 8.58 -9.73
CA ASN A 43 -8.61 8.16 -10.43
C ASN A 43 -8.59 6.67 -10.78
N PRO A 44 -9.73 5.95 -10.62
CA PRO A 44 -9.78 4.54 -10.99
C PRO A 44 -9.64 4.38 -12.51
N PRO A 45 -8.83 3.42 -12.98
CA PRO A 45 -8.69 3.14 -14.40
C PRO A 45 -10.01 2.78 -15.10
N SER A 46 -10.09 3.08 -16.40
CA SER A 46 -11.30 2.87 -17.22
C SER A 46 -11.71 1.40 -17.31
N TRP A 47 -10.74 0.48 -17.26
CA TRP A 47 -10.95 -0.97 -17.38
C TRP A 47 -11.58 -1.62 -16.14
N LEU A 48 -11.60 -0.95 -14.98
CA LEU A 48 -12.22 -1.51 -13.78
C LEU A 48 -13.74 -1.63 -13.92
N GLU A 49 -14.29 -2.74 -13.43
CA GLU A 49 -15.74 -2.90 -13.31
C GLU A 49 -16.35 -1.87 -12.33
N PRO A 50 -17.63 -1.49 -12.48
CA PRO A 50 -18.26 -0.45 -11.66
C PRO A 50 -18.14 -0.68 -10.15
N GLY A 51 -18.25 -1.94 -9.72
CA GLY A 51 -18.07 -2.30 -8.32
C GLY A 51 -16.64 -2.06 -7.82
N ALA A 52 -15.64 -2.46 -8.60
CA ALA A 52 -14.23 -2.27 -8.27
C ALA A 52 -13.86 -0.77 -8.26
N LYS A 53 -14.39 0.01 -9.21
CA LYS A 53 -14.28 1.49 -9.22
C LYS A 53 -14.82 2.13 -7.94
N LYS A 54 -15.97 1.67 -7.44
CA LYS A 54 -16.54 2.18 -6.19
C LYS A 54 -15.64 1.86 -4.99
N ASN A 55 -15.06 0.67 -4.95
CA ASN A 55 -14.14 0.29 -3.89
C ASN A 55 -12.83 1.09 -3.95
N PHE A 56 -12.30 1.30 -5.15
CA PHE A 56 -11.12 2.15 -5.38
C PHE A 56 -11.32 3.54 -4.79
N LYS A 57 -12.40 4.22 -5.19
CA LYS A 57 -12.71 5.57 -4.70
C LYS A 57 -12.87 5.62 -3.18
N ARG A 58 -13.54 4.62 -2.59
CA ARG A 58 -13.69 4.49 -1.13
C ARG A 58 -12.34 4.37 -0.42
N ILE A 59 -11.40 3.59 -0.99
CA ILE A 59 -10.08 3.41 -0.38
C ILE A 59 -9.26 4.71 -0.48
N VAL A 60 -9.29 5.38 -1.64
CA VAL A 60 -8.64 6.69 -1.81
C VAL A 60 -9.16 7.69 -0.79
N GLU A 61 -10.48 7.84 -0.65
CA GLU A 61 -11.10 8.75 0.32
C GLU A 61 -10.72 8.42 1.78
N LEU A 62 -10.69 7.14 2.16
CA LEU A 62 -10.27 6.72 3.51
C LEU A 62 -8.79 6.94 3.79
N MET A 63 -7.95 6.91 2.76
CA MET A 63 -6.50 7.05 2.86
C MET A 63 -6.04 8.49 2.61
N GLU A 64 -6.90 9.37 2.10
CA GLU A 64 -6.59 10.78 1.82
C GLU A 64 -5.97 11.51 3.02
N PRO A 65 -6.48 11.38 4.28
CA PRO A 65 -5.89 12.05 5.43
C PRO A 65 -4.46 11.59 5.74
N THR A 66 -4.05 10.42 5.26
CA THR A 66 -2.70 9.89 5.49
C THR A 66 -1.66 10.50 4.55
N GLY A 67 -2.09 11.00 3.38
CA GLY A 67 -1.16 11.50 2.35
C GLY A 67 -0.22 10.45 1.74
N ILE A 68 -0.41 9.15 2.04
CA ILE A 68 0.53 8.09 1.66
C ILE A 68 0.36 7.65 0.21
N LEU A 69 -0.86 7.70 -0.33
CA LEU A 69 -1.13 7.27 -1.70
C LEU A 69 -0.71 8.33 -2.71
N SER A 70 -0.04 7.88 -3.77
CA SER A 70 0.45 8.72 -4.87
C SER A 70 0.01 8.19 -6.23
N GLU A 71 0.22 8.95 -7.30
CA GLU A 71 -0.19 8.58 -8.65
C GLU A 71 0.42 7.24 -9.14
N VAL A 72 1.61 6.87 -8.67
CA VAL A 72 2.22 5.57 -9.02
C VAL A 72 1.52 4.38 -8.35
N ASP A 73 0.71 4.62 -7.31
CA ASP A 73 -0.04 3.59 -6.61
C ASP A 73 -1.39 3.27 -7.29
N VAL A 74 -1.81 4.05 -8.28
CA VAL A 74 -3.11 3.89 -8.96
C VAL A 74 -3.25 2.49 -9.54
N ASP A 75 -2.25 2.00 -10.27
CA ASP A 75 -2.33 0.70 -10.93
C ASP A 75 -2.39 -0.46 -9.92
N ILE A 76 -1.58 -0.41 -8.86
CA ILE A 76 -1.59 -1.48 -7.86
C ILE A 76 -2.85 -1.45 -6.99
N LEU A 77 -3.40 -0.27 -6.71
CA LEU A 77 -4.71 -0.13 -6.06
C LEU A 77 -5.85 -0.61 -6.96
N ALA A 78 -5.77 -0.39 -8.27
CA ALA A 78 -6.72 -0.90 -9.23
C ALA A 78 -6.72 -2.43 -9.27
N VAL A 79 -5.53 -3.04 -9.36
CA VAL A 79 -5.37 -4.51 -9.30
C VAL A 79 -5.87 -5.07 -7.97
N TYR A 80 -5.63 -4.40 -6.84
CA TYR A 80 -6.19 -4.79 -5.55
C TYR A 80 -7.73 -4.82 -5.59
N CYS A 81 -8.35 -3.76 -6.11
CA CYS A 81 -9.80 -3.66 -6.20
C CYS A 81 -10.40 -4.71 -7.12
N ASP A 82 -9.77 -4.99 -8.25
CA ASP A 82 -10.20 -6.03 -9.19
C ASP A 82 -10.10 -7.43 -8.56
N THR A 83 -8.95 -7.73 -7.96
CA THR A 83 -8.70 -8.99 -7.23
C THR A 83 -9.73 -9.21 -6.10
N TYR A 84 -10.16 -8.13 -5.45
CA TYR A 84 -11.19 -8.19 -4.40
C TYR A 84 -12.55 -8.63 -4.97
N TYR A 85 -12.92 -8.11 -6.14
CA TYR A 85 -14.15 -8.50 -6.81
C TYR A 85 -14.09 -9.92 -7.35
N ASP A 86 -12.94 -10.37 -7.84
CA ASP A 86 -12.68 -11.76 -8.17
C ASP A 86 -12.86 -12.68 -6.97
N TYR A 87 -12.26 -12.34 -5.82
CA TYR A 87 -12.44 -13.10 -4.58
C TYR A 87 -13.93 -13.24 -4.20
N LEU A 88 -14.70 -12.15 -4.30
CA LEU A 88 -16.16 -12.18 -4.07
C LEU A 88 -16.89 -13.03 -5.11
N SER A 89 -16.47 -12.96 -6.38
CA SER A 89 -17.02 -13.77 -7.48
C SER A 89 -16.80 -15.26 -7.22
N TYR A 90 -15.57 -15.68 -6.90
CA TYR A 90 -15.26 -17.07 -6.53
C TYR A 90 -16.04 -17.52 -5.31
N LYS A 91 -16.14 -16.68 -4.25
CA LYS A 91 -16.96 -16.99 -3.07
C LYS A 91 -18.42 -17.25 -3.43
N ARG A 92 -19.02 -16.42 -4.30
CA ARG A 92 -20.41 -16.60 -4.75
C ARG A 92 -20.57 -17.85 -5.60
N LYS A 93 -19.64 -18.13 -6.52
CA LYS A 93 -19.65 -19.32 -7.38
C LYS A 93 -19.53 -20.60 -6.55
N ILE A 94 -18.57 -20.69 -5.61
CA ILE A 94 -18.43 -21.83 -4.68
C ILE A 94 -19.71 -22.06 -3.87
N ARG A 95 -20.36 -20.99 -3.38
CA ARG A 95 -21.62 -21.13 -2.65
C ARG A 95 -22.74 -21.74 -3.50
N LYS A 96 -22.74 -21.49 -4.82
CA LYS A 96 -23.73 -22.06 -5.75
C LYS A 96 -23.39 -23.49 -6.16
N THR A 97 -22.12 -23.78 -6.41
CA THR A 97 -21.68 -25.08 -6.95
C THR A 97 -21.31 -26.09 -5.86
N GLY A 98 -21.16 -25.66 -4.61
CA GLY A 98 -20.67 -26.49 -3.51
C GLY A 98 -19.15 -26.61 -3.46
N ASN A 99 -18.67 -27.25 -2.38
CA ASN A 99 -17.24 -27.48 -2.15
C ASN A 99 -16.66 -28.64 -2.96
N LEU A 100 -17.53 -29.54 -3.45
CA LEU A 100 -17.19 -30.68 -4.28
C LEU A 100 -17.94 -30.58 -5.61
N ILE A 101 -17.26 -30.87 -6.71
CA ILE A 101 -17.82 -31.02 -8.05
C ILE A 101 -17.40 -32.41 -8.53
N GLU A 102 -18.38 -33.28 -8.81
CA GLU A 102 -18.14 -34.65 -9.27
C GLU A 102 -17.17 -35.44 -8.35
N GLY A 103 -17.33 -35.29 -7.04
CA GLY A 103 -16.48 -35.95 -6.03
C GLY A 103 -15.08 -35.36 -5.85
N LYS A 104 -14.71 -34.34 -6.63
CA LYS A 104 -13.41 -33.64 -6.51
C LYS A 104 -13.58 -32.28 -5.85
N VAL A 105 -12.53 -31.78 -5.20
CA VAL A 105 -12.51 -30.43 -4.61
C VAL A 105 -12.77 -29.40 -5.72
N ASN A 106 -13.69 -28.48 -5.46
CA ASN A 106 -14.01 -27.41 -6.39
C ASN A 106 -12.76 -26.56 -6.70
N PRO A 107 -12.32 -26.46 -7.98
CA PRO A 107 -11.10 -25.73 -8.35
C PRO A 107 -11.14 -24.25 -7.97
N LEU A 108 -12.33 -23.64 -7.87
CA LEU A 108 -12.51 -22.25 -7.46
C LEU A 108 -12.03 -22.00 -6.02
N ILE A 109 -11.95 -23.04 -5.18
CA ILE A 109 -11.40 -22.91 -3.82
C ILE A 109 -9.93 -22.50 -3.89
N ARG A 110 -9.16 -23.06 -4.84
CA ARG A 110 -7.77 -22.69 -5.04
C ARG A 110 -7.65 -21.25 -5.55
N GLU A 111 -8.43 -20.88 -6.56
CA GLU A 111 -8.38 -19.51 -7.10
C GLU A 111 -8.83 -18.46 -6.09
N LYS A 112 -9.82 -18.77 -5.26
CA LYS A 112 -10.21 -17.93 -4.12
C LYS A 112 -9.06 -17.75 -3.11
N ARG A 113 -8.31 -18.82 -2.80
CA ARG A 113 -7.15 -18.74 -1.90
C ARG A 113 -6.02 -17.91 -2.51
N ASN A 114 -5.75 -18.09 -3.81
CA ASN A 114 -4.76 -17.30 -4.54
C ASN A 114 -5.12 -15.81 -4.53
N ALA A 115 -6.37 -15.47 -4.82
CA ALA A 115 -6.88 -14.10 -4.74
C ALA A 115 -6.74 -13.53 -3.32
N ALA A 116 -7.05 -14.31 -2.27
CA ALA A 116 -6.87 -13.86 -0.89
C ALA A 116 -5.40 -13.57 -0.54
N ALA A 117 -4.47 -14.40 -1.01
CA ALA A 117 -3.04 -14.18 -0.82
C ALA A 117 -2.54 -12.93 -1.55
N ALA A 118 -2.98 -12.73 -2.80
CA ALA A 118 -2.67 -11.54 -3.59
C ALA A 118 -3.23 -10.26 -2.93
N LEU A 119 -4.47 -10.30 -2.42
CA LEU A 119 -5.06 -9.20 -1.67
C LEU A 119 -4.23 -8.79 -0.47
N THR A 120 -3.76 -9.74 0.34
CA THR A 120 -2.90 -9.45 1.49
C THR A 120 -1.59 -8.80 1.04
N LYS A 121 -0.98 -9.30 -0.04
CA LYS A 121 0.27 -8.74 -0.59
C LYS A 121 0.09 -7.28 -1.01
N TYR A 122 -0.92 -6.99 -1.83
CA TYR A 122 -1.18 -5.61 -2.30
C TYR A 122 -1.63 -4.69 -1.16
N ALA A 123 -2.44 -5.20 -0.23
CA ALA A 123 -2.85 -4.43 0.95
C ALA A 123 -1.65 -4.01 1.81
N ASN A 124 -0.64 -4.86 1.96
CA ASN A 124 0.58 -4.50 2.67
C ASN A 124 1.42 -3.46 1.92
N MET A 125 1.51 -3.58 0.59
CA MET A 125 2.23 -2.61 -0.24
C MET A 125 1.61 -1.20 -0.18
N LEU A 126 0.28 -1.14 -0.14
CA LEU A 126 -0.51 0.10 -0.13
C LEU A 126 -0.78 0.68 1.27
N GLY A 127 -0.26 0.07 2.34
CA GLY A 127 -0.57 0.55 3.69
C GLY A 127 -2.03 0.32 4.13
N LEU A 128 -2.74 -0.65 3.56
CA LEU A 128 -4.16 -0.89 3.89
C LEU A 128 -4.35 -1.76 5.13
N THR A 129 -3.30 -2.43 5.63
CA THR A 129 -3.34 -3.23 6.86
C THR A 129 -2.87 -2.44 8.08
N PRO A 130 -3.35 -2.73 9.30
CA PRO A 130 -2.87 -2.06 10.51
C PRO A 130 -1.36 -2.17 10.70
N SER A 131 -0.77 -3.34 10.41
CA SER A 131 0.67 -3.54 10.48
C SER A 131 1.42 -2.69 9.47
N ALA A 132 0.95 -2.64 8.21
CA ALA A 132 1.59 -1.82 7.19
C ALA A 132 1.47 -0.32 7.53
N ARG A 133 0.31 0.13 8.03
CA ARG A 133 0.16 1.51 8.53
C ARG A 133 1.07 1.81 9.70
N ALA A 134 1.18 0.92 10.69
CA ALA A 134 2.10 1.11 11.81
C ALA A 134 3.55 1.22 11.32
N SER A 135 3.96 0.38 10.37
CA SER A 135 5.28 0.48 9.74
C SER A 135 5.47 1.81 9.01
N LEU A 136 4.46 2.31 8.30
CA LEU A 136 4.51 3.61 7.63
C LEU A 136 4.47 4.79 8.61
N ALA A 137 3.71 4.67 9.70
CA ALA A 137 3.56 5.70 10.73
C ALA A 137 4.86 5.96 11.49
N ILE A 138 5.66 4.91 11.74
CA ILE A 138 7.02 5.05 12.27
C ILE A 138 7.87 6.00 11.38
N HIS A 139 7.50 6.16 10.11
CA HIS A 139 8.21 7.00 9.14
C HIS A 139 7.55 8.36 8.87
N LEU A 140 6.43 8.68 9.56
CA LEU A 140 5.58 9.85 9.28
C LEU A 140 5.45 10.84 10.45
N ASP A 141 6.15 10.66 11.56
CA ASP A 141 6.05 11.61 12.68
C ASP A 141 6.39 13.06 12.21
N ASP A 142 5.64 14.00 12.79
CA ASP A 142 5.46 15.36 12.30
C ASP A 142 6.72 16.23 12.34
N GLU A 143 6.75 17.21 11.44
CA GLU A 143 7.46 18.48 11.60
C GLU A 143 7.00 19.16 12.90
N SER A 144 7.61 18.81 14.02
CA SER A 144 7.65 19.69 15.20
C SER A 144 9.08 20.17 15.39
N ASP A 145 9.27 21.45 15.05
CA ASP A 145 10.35 22.35 15.45
C ASP A 145 11.78 21.98 15.01
N ASP A 146 12.11 22.32 13.76
CA ASP A 146 13.46 22.76 13.38
C ASP A 146 13.35 24.08 12.58
N ASP A 147 12.45 24.97 13.03
CA ASP A 147 12.62 26.43 12.96
C ASP A 147 13.36 26.90 14.23
N ASP A 148 14.44 26.21 14.61
CA ASP A 148 15.46 26.80 15.46
C ASP A 148 16.60 27.24 14.54
N ASP A 149 16.54 28.52 14.19
CA ASP A 149 17.65 29.40 13.79
C ASP A 149 19.05 28.91 14.23
N PHE A 150 20.02 28.93 13.30
CA PHE A 150 21.50 28.79 13.39
C PHE A 150 22.21 27.48 12.93
#